data_AF-A0A813QIT1-F1
#
_entry.id   AF-A0A813QIT1-F1
#
_cell.length_a   1.000
_cell.length_b   1.000
_cell.length_c   1.000
_cell.angle_alpha   90.00
_cell.angle_beta   90.00
_cell.angle_gamma   90.00
#
_symmetry.space_group_name_H-M   'P 1'
#
loop_
_entity.id
_entity.type
_entity.pdbx_description
1 polymer ?
#
loop_
_entity_poly.entity_id
_entity_poly.type
_entity_poly.pdbx_seq_one_letter_code
_entity_poly.pdbx_strand_id
1 'polypeptide(L)'
;MQPGPRTTTLGSTMAVNGRKSLQPLKSAINRRKQIDNVVHEDEEDNYLNIDKKQPPKSYLVKLIKGSRSNGILNLASRSLTDVPEEIFLDEIADDENRNQHSHTPDFSKQDNDREAWWNRMPLKSLDLSSNLLKTLPDSIGDLSYLVVLNLQNNQLEKIPDTIRTLLELEKLILSQNNLSVLPDGLFYISSLLTLNLSGNHLQKLSNKIGDLSYLQELDLSQNEFESFPKQIGYLTKLTKLNVSKNRLNSIPNEIGALYNLRSFEINHNQITQLPISFGDLINLEEFYCNSNRLSQFPCFAQCAKLKEIHLADNQLTQIDNVQLEPLLSLISLNIRGNKISILPEQICLLPNLERLDVTNNNLADLPSQIALNKKMKCISIIGNPLNKIRKDIMRLGTDAIMKYLRNRIADDDDNNERNKVASNNETEEEKKRRLYTEQHVVRSTGTFDFRLIQLNDCLLHLDLSNNIIQNLNPEVGRLKELRYLDLSNNRLSDLPNELKGLEQLQVINLAMNKFQRLPIVLYELKQIQDILANDNQLTELDANGLLKLSSTLCILNIRNNNIQKLPNELSKCQMLKSLDCVGNSFKLPRPATIAKGTQAILEYLRNQLIE
;
A
#
# COMPACT_ATOMS: atom_id res chain seq x y z
N MET A 1 20.03 -0.63 -53.57
CA MET A 1 20.86 0.28 -52.75
C MET A 1 20.50 1.70 -53.10
N GLN A 2 20.45 2.55 -52.08
CA GLN A 2 19.76 3.84 -51.98
C GLN A 2 20.34 4.97 -52.85
N PRO A 3 19.55 6.04 -53.12
CA PRO A 3 20.07 7.32 -53.54
C PRO A 3 19.97 8.38 -52.41
N GLY A 4 21.13 8.95 -52.06
CA GLY A 4 21.36 10.39 -51.95
C GLY A 4 20.47 11.29 -51.05
N PRO A 5 20.63 12.62 -51.15
CA PRO A 5 21.28 13.39 -50.08
C PRO A 5 20.56 14.71 -49.70
N ARG A 6 21.20 15.47 -48.80
CA ARG A 6 21.23 16.96 -48.65
C ARG A 6 20.60 17.52 -47.36
N THR A 7 21.48 18.18 -46.60
CA THR A 7 21.21 19.17 -45.56
C THR A 7 21.75 20.53 -46.03
N THR A 8 20.94 21.58 -45.91
CA THR A 8 21.21 23.05 -46.03
C THR A 8 19.81 23.71 -45.94
N THR A 9 19.49 24.83 -45.29
CA THR A 9 20.14 25.83 -44.43
C THR A 9 19.04 26.80 -43.95
N LEU A 10 19.26 27.47 -42.80
CA LEU A 10 18.90 28.87 -42.47
C LEU A 10 17.45 29.34 -42.16
N GLY A 11 17.37 30.19 -41.11
CA GLY A 11 16.43 31.34 -40.95
C GLY A 11 15.35 31.16 -39.88
N SER A 12 15.48 31.61 -38.63
CA SER A 12 15.44 32.99 -38.07
C SER A 12 14.05 33.45 -37.55
N THR A 13 14.06 33.82 -36.26
CA THR A 13 13.29 34.89 -35.56
C THR A 13 11.79 34.78 -35.20
N MET A 14 11.58 34.86 -33.87
CA MET A 14 10.55 35.60 -33.09
C MET A 14 9.05 35.28 -33.26
N ALA A 15 8.45 34.71 -32.21
CA ALA A 15 7.63 35.43 -31.20
C ALA A 15 6.52 34.53 -30.59
N VAL A 16 6.50 34.50 -29.24
CA VAL A 16 5.30 34.64 -28.38
C VAL A 16 4.21 33.55 -28.43
N ASN A 17 4.22 32.62 -27.47
CA ASN A 17 3.22 32.45 -26.38
C ASN A 17 3.22 31.03 -25.78
N GLY A 18 3.11 30.95 -24.44
CA GLY A 18 2.61 29.74 -23.76
C GLY A 18 3.53 29.03 -22.76
N ARG A 19 4.18 29.74 -21.83
CA ARG A 19 4.70 29.13 -20.59
C ARG A 19 3.54 28.97 -19.58
N LYS A 20 3.17 27.73 -19.26
CA LYS A 20 2.45 27.37 -18.03
C LYS A 20 3.18 26.22 -17.35
N SER A 21 4.04 26.54 -16.38
CA SER A 21 4.41 25.62 -15.31
C SER A 21 4.88 26.41 -14.08
N LEU A 22 4.46 25.93 -12.90
CA LEU A 22 5.00 26.24 -11.56
C LEU A 22 4.53 27.55 -10.88
N GLN A 23 3.31 27.52 -10.34
CA GLN A 23 3.00 28.11 -9.02
C GLN A 23 2.20 27.06 -8.23
N PRO A 24 2.63 26.69 -7.01
CA PRO A 24 2.34 27.52 -5.84
C PRO A 24 3.49 27.53 -4.81
N LEU A 25 4.30 28.59 -4.80
CA LEU A 25 5.27 28.86 -3.72
C LEU A 25 5.22 30.31 -3.21
N LYS A 26 4.35 31.14 -3.81
CA LYS A 26 4.11 32.53 -3.37
C LYS A 26 2.93 32.66 -2.40
N SER A 27 2.06 31.66 -2.29
CA SER A 27 0.93 31.68 -1.33
C SER A 27 1.31 31.24 0.09
N ALA A 28 2.43 30.53 0.28
CA ALA A 28 2.93 30.13 1.60
C ALA A 28 3.65 31.27 2.34
N ILE A 29 4.26 32.20 1.60
CA ILE A 29 4.94 33.38 2.18
C ILE A 29 3.93 34.39 2.74
N ASN A 30 2.75 34.52 2.11
CA ASN A 30 1.71 35.43 2.59
C ASN A 30 0.82 34.84 3.71
N ARG A 31 0.87 33.52 3.97
CA ARG A 31 0.17 32.91 5.11
C ARG A 31 1.01 32.90 6.39
N ARG A 32 2.35 33.03 6.30
CA ARG A 32 3.22 33.21 7.48
C ARG A 32 3.11 34.60 8.11
N LYS A 33 2.72 35.63 7.33
CA LYS A 33 2.45 36.98 7.85
C LYS A 33 1.17 37.11 8.70
N GLN A 34 0.38 36.04 8.89
CA GLN A 34 -0.89 36.09 9.63
C GLN A 34 -0.84 35.45 11.02
N ILE A 35 0.33 34.96 11.49
CA ILE A 35 0.46 34.36 12.83
C ILE A 35 1.43 35.15 13.73
N ASP A 36 2.25 36.05 13.18
CA ASP A 36 3.26 36.82 13.92
C ASP A 36 2.83 38.25 14.27
N ASN A 37 1.60 38.44 14.76
CA ASN A 37 1.13 39.74 15.23
C ASN A 37 0.87 39.73 16.73
N VAL A 38 1.92 39.82 17.55
CA VAL A 38 2.00 40.70 18.74
C VAL A 38 3.48 40.94 19.04
N VAL A 39 3.85 42.22 19.25
CA VAL A 39 5.09 42.80 19.82
C VAL A 39 6.00 43.56 18.83
N HIS A 40 5.74 44.87 18.76
CA HIS A 40 6.59 46.03 18.44
C HIS A 40 7.62 45.96 17.28
N GLU A 41 7.21 46.42 16.09
CA GLU A 41 8.01 46.55 14.86
C GLU A 41 8.82 47.86 14.72
N ASP A 42 8.86 48.77 15.70
CA ASP A 42 9.31 50.15 15.43
C ASP A 42 10.83 50.43 15.47
N GLU A 43 11.70 49.43 15.70
CA GLU A 43 13.18 49.61 15.64
C GLU A 43 13.97 48.56 14.81
N GLU A 44 13.30 47.58 14.19
CA GLU A 44 14.00 46.48 13.50
C GLU A 44 14.67 46.91 12.17
N ASP A 45 14.13 47.92 11.49
CA ASP A 45 14.49 48.23 10.10
C ASP A 45 15.84 48.96 9.90
N ASN A 46 16.48 49.48 10.95
CA ASN A 46 17.72 50.25 10.80
C ASN A 46 19.02 49.43 10.87
N TYR A 47 18.97 48.14 11.22
CA TYR A 47 20.15 47.25 11.25
C TYR A 47 20.04 46.07 10.27
N LEU A 48 18.90 45.89 9.61
CA LEU A 48 18.65 44.77 8.71
C LEU A 48 19.22 44.96 7.29
N ASN A 49 19.84 46.10 6.97
CA ASN A 49 20.14 46.42 5.58
C ASN A 49 21.45 47.18 5.32
N ILE A 50 22.60 46.69 5.81
CA ILE A 50 23.93 47.04 5.24
C ILE A 50 24.90 45.86 5.47
N ASP A 51 25.37 45.23 4.37
CA ASP A 51 26.54 44.33 4.26
C ASP A 51 26.78 43.29 5.37
N LYS A 52 26.45 42.01 5.14
CA LYS A 52 27.09 40.76 5.68
C LYS A 52 27.95 40.88 6.97
N LYS A 53 27.53 41.64 7.96
CA LYS A 53 28.28 41.92 9.20
C LYS A 53 27.41 41.46 10.33
N GLN A 54 28.04 40.77 11.28
CA GLN A 54 27.37 40.33 12.50
C GLN A 54 26.73 41.54 13.20
N PRO A 55 25.53 41.37 13.79
CA PRO A 55 24.91 42.42 14.57
C PRO A 55 25.83 42.82 15.73
N PRO A 56 25.83 44.09 16.14
CA PRO A 56 26.63 44.54 17.27
C PRO A 56 26.22 43.79 18.55
N LYS A 57 27.21 43.44 19.37
CA LYS A 57 27.03 42.70 20.64
C LYS A 57 25.95 43.34 21.54
N SER A 58 25.87 44.67 21.58
CA SER A 58 24.86 45.40 22.36
C SER A 58 23.42 45.08 21.93
N TYR A 59 23.18 44.87 20.63
CA TYR A 59 21.87 44.51 20.10
C TYR A 59 21.48 43.08 20.46
N LEU A 60 22.43 42.14 20.34
CA LEU A 60 22.24 40.75 20.75
C LEU A 60 21.89 40.64 22.24
N VAL A 61 22.59 41.39 23.10
CA VAL A 61 22.30 41.44 24.54
C VAL A 61 20.89 41.97 24.82
N LYS A 62 20.41 42.98 24.10
CA LYS A 62 19.04 43.49 24.24
C LYS A 62 18.00 42.41 23.88
N LEU A 63 18.20 41.69 22.77
CA LEU A 63 17.32 40.60 22.36
C LEU A 63 17.31 39.46 23.37
N ILE A 64 18.49 39.08 23.88
CA ILE A 64 18.62 38.02 24.90
C ILE A 64 17.87 38.42 26.18
N LYS A 65 18.05 39.66 26.66
CA LYS A 65 17.28 40.15 27.82
C LYS A 65 15.77 40.12 27.57
N GLY A 66 15.32 40.65 26.42
CA GLY A 66 13.91 40.67 26.05
C GLY A 66 13.27 39.27 25.97
N SER A 67 14.04 38.26 25.53
CA SER A 67 13.58 36.87 25.46
C SER A 67 13.30 36.24 26.82
N ARG A 68 13.83 36.79 27.92
CA ARG A 68 13.60 36.26 29.27
C ARG A 68 12.18 36.55 29.77
N SER A 69 11.39 37.38 29.10
CA SER A 69 9.98 37.60 29.44
C SER A 69 9.07 36.44 29.02
N ASN A 70 9.43 35.68 27.98
CA ASN A 70 8.61 34.60 27.42
C ASN A 70 9.37 33.27 27.19
N GLY A 71 10.69 33.26 27.37
CA GLY A 71 11.55 32.09 27.15
C GLY A 71 11.81 31.78 25.67
N ILE A 72 11.57 32.71 24.74
CA ILE A 72 11.72 32.51 23.29
C ILE A 72 12.77 33.47 22.74
N LEU A 73 13.90 32.92 22.28
CA LEU A 73 14.98 33.67 21.67
C LEU A 73 15.12 33.32 20.20
N ASN A 74 14.86 34.29 19.33
CA ASN A 74 15.08 34.16 17.88
C ASN A 74 16.31 34.97 17.45
N LEU A 75 17.35 34.25 17.05
CA LEU A 75 18.61 34.74 16.51
C LEU A 75 18.85 34.26 15.05
N ALA A 76 17.78 33.91 14.34
CA ALA A 76 17.87 33.47 12.95
C ALA A 76 18.35 34.57 11.99
N SER A 77 18.97 34.18 10.87
CA SER A 77 19.34 35.06 9.74
C SER A 77 20.19 36.28 10.09
N ARG A 78 21.08 36.15 11.07
CA ARG A 78 21.92 37.25 11.60
C ARG A 78 23.40 37.14 11.23
N SER A 79 23.74 36.25 10.29
CA SER A 79 25.14 36.00 9.86
C SER A 79 26.09 35.65 11.01
N LEU A 80 25.58 35.02 12.07
CA LEU A 80 26.38 34.61 13.23
C LEU A 80 27.36 33.49 12.84
N THR A 81 28.62 33.59 13.26
CA THR A 81 29.63 32.52 13.08
C THR A 81 29.74 31.63 14.31
N ASP A 82 29.38 32.19 15.46
CA ASP A 82 29.47 31.55 16.78
C ASP A 82 28.20 31.87 17.56
N VAL A 83 27.86 30.99 18.51
CA VAL A 83 26.74 31.22 19.41
C VAL A 83 27.15 32.28 20.44
N PRO A 84 26.39 33.37 20.62
CA PRO A 84 26.72 34.40 21.60
C PRO A 84 26.81 33.83 23.02
N GLU A 85 27.94 34.05 23.71
CA GLU A 85 28.17 33.54 25.06
C GLU A 85 27.16 34.07 26.08
N GLU A 86 26.59 35.25 25.81
CA GLU A 86 25.61 35.91 26.68
C GLU A 86 24.30 35.13 26.83
N ILE A 87 24.04 34.18 25.94
CA ILE A 87 22.90 33.26 26.04
C ILE A 87 23.02 32.39 27.30
N PHE A 88 24.25 32.03 27.69
CA PHE A 88 24.54 31.09 28.79
C PHE A 88 24.73 31.79 30.15
N LEU A 89 25.12 33.07 30.17
CA LEU A 89 25.50 33.80 31.38
C LEU A 89 24.38 33.95 32.42
N ASP A 90 23.12 34.00 31.99
CA ASP A 90 21.99 34.24 32.89
C ASP A 90 21.41 32.96 33.53
N GLU A 91 21.81 31.76 33.07
CA GLU A 91 21.33 30.49 33.66
C GLU A 91 22.19 30.00 34.82
N ILE A 92 23.42 30.53 34.95
CA ILE A 92 24.41 30.13 35.96
C ILE A 92 24.51 31.16 37.12
N ALA A 93 24.05 32.40 36.93
CA ALA A 93 24.34 33.50 37.85
C ALA A 93 23.63 33.45 39.23
N ASP A 94 22.71 32.51 39.46
CA ASP A 94 21.93 32.45 40.71
C ASP A 94 22.63 31.66 41.85
N ASP A 95 23.62 30.81 41.57
CA ASP A 95 24.30 30.04 42.62
C ASP A 95 25.55 30.75 43.18
N GLU A 96 26.33 31.47 42.36
CA GLU A 96 27.55 32.13 42.86
C GLU A 96 27.27 33.46 43.59
N ASN A 97 26.20 34.17 43.24
CA ASN A 97 25.89 35.47 43.87
C ASN A 97 25.20 35.38 45.24
N ARG A 98 24.74 34.20 45.67
CA ARG A 98 24.18 34.03 47.03
C ARG A 98 25.23 34.05 48.13
N ASN A 99 26.50 33.79 47.82
CA ASN A 99 27.52 33.56 48.85
C ASN A 99 28.53 34.70 49.04
N GLN A 100 28.46 35.83 48.31
CA GLN A 100 29.48 36.88 48.42
C GLN A 100 29.01 38.34 48.63
N HIS A 101 27.72 38.66 48.62
CA HIS A 101 27.29 40.06 48.82
C HIS A 101 26.36 40.23 50.04
N SER A 102 27.00 40.33 51.20
CA SER A 102 26.46 41.01 52.38
C SER A 102 26.40 42.53 52.13
N HIS A 103 25.51 42.97 51.25
CA HIS A 103 25.20 44.39 51.11
C HIS A 103 23.69 44.61 51.19
N THR A 104 23.30 45.37 52.20
CA THR A 104 21.94 45.87 52.40
C THR A 104 21.41 46.50 51.12
N PRO A 105 20.18 46.20 50.68
CA PRO A 105 19.63 46.79 49.47
C PRO A 105 19.48 48.29 49.68
N ASP A 106 20.21 49.08 48.89
CA ASP A 106 20.01 50.52 48.81
C ASP A 106 18.78 50.81 47.95
N PHE A 107 17.67 51.17 48.60
CA PHE A 107 16.38 51.50 47.97
C PHE A 107 16.33 52.91 47.36
N SER A 108 17.44 53.66 47.37
CA SER A 108 17.47 55.06 46.91
C SER A 108 17.78 55.24 45.42
N LYS A 109 18.13 54.17 44.69
CA LYS A 109 18.29 54.22 43.23
C LYS A 109 17.06 53.66 42.53
N GLN A 110 16.30 54.54 41.89
CA GLN A 110 15.36 54.16 40.82
C GLN A 110 16.17 53.69 39.60
N ASP A 111 16.76 52.51 39.68
CA ASP A 111 17.28 51.80 38.51
C ASP A 111 16.07 51.24 37.74
N ASN A 112 15.50 52.01 36.81
CA ASN A 112 14.41 51.59 35.93
C ASN A 112 14.78 50.37 35.04
N ASP A 113 16.04 49.93 35.03
CA ASP A 113 16.57 48.83 34.20
C ASP A 113 16.79 47.50 34.94
N ARG A 114 16.47 47.41 36.24
CA ARG A 114 16.47 46.12 36.95
C ARG A 114 15.12 45.44 36.77
N GLU A 115 14.90 44.82 35.62
CA GLU A 115 13.93 43.73 35.55
C GLU A 115 14.26 42.75 36.67
N ALA A 116 13.34 42.64 37.62
CA ALA A 116 13.37 41.70 38.72
C ALA A 116 13.84 40.33 38.23
N TRP A 117 14.97 39.84 38.75
CA TRP A 117 15.55 38.56 38.33
C TRP A 117 14.56 37.38 38.52
N TRP A 118 13.63 37.49 39.46
CA TRP A 118 12.53 36.53 39.68
C TRP A 118 11.43 36.53 38.59
N ASN A 119 11.43 37.48 37.66
CA ASN A 119 10.52 37.50 36.49
C ASN A 119 11.16 36.87 35.24
N ARG A 120 12.40 36.38 35.33
CA ARG A 120 13.10 35.78 34.19
C ARG A 120 12.64 34.34 33.99
N MET A 121 12.11 34.07 32.80
CA MET A 121 11.83 32.72 32.33
C MET A 121 13.09 32.10 31.74
N PRO A 122 13.39 30.82 32.03
CA PRO A 122 14.46 30.11 31.35
C PRO A 122 14.13 29.96 29.86
N LEU A 123 15.17 29.80 29.02
CA LEU A 123 14.94 29.64 27.58
C LEU A 123 14.28 28.30 27.30
N LYS A 124 13.10 28.38 26.67
CA LYS A 124 12.32 27.22 26.20
C LYS A 124 12.45 27.02 24.69
N SER A 125 12.67 28.09 23.93
CA SER A 125 12.81 28.03 22.48
C SER A 125 13.99 28.87 22.03
N LEU A 126 14.92 28.27 21.28
CA LEU A 126 16.09 28.91 20.72
C LEU A 126 16.15 28.66 19.21
N ASP A 127 16.02 29.73 18.44
CA ASP A 127 16.20 29.70 16.98
C ASP A 127 17.51 30.36 16.58
N LEU A 128 18.45 29.56 16.10
CA LEU A 128 19.76 29.96 15.57
C LEU A 128 19.87 29.68 14.07
N SER A 129 18.75 29.55 13.37
CA SER A 129 18.71 29.13 11.98
C SER A 129 19.22 30.13 10.95
N SER A 130 19.64 29.64 9.78
CA SER A 130 20.11 30.49 8.68
C SER A 130 21.27 31.42 9.07
N ASN A 131 22.21 30.89 9.86
CA ASN A 131 23.45 31.55 10.23
C ASN A 131 24.64 30.84 9.56
N LEU A 132 25.86 31.12 10.01
CA LEU A 132 27.11 30.57 9.49
C LEU A 132 27.84 29.76 10.57
N LEU A 133 27.10 29.16 11.52
CA LEU A 133 27.67 28.42 12.64
C LEU A 133 28.38 27.16 12.14
N LYS A 134 29.66 27.00 12.48
CA LYS A 134 30.46 25.80 12.16
C LYS A 134 30.49 24.78 13.29
N THR A 135 30.42 25.27 14.51
CA THR A 135 30.46 24.47 15.74
C THR A 135 29.42 24.98 16.73
N LEU A 136 29.02 24.12 17.64
CA LEU A 136 28.15 24.45 18.76
C LEU A 136 28.97 24.30 20.05
N PRO A 137 28.98 25.29 20.96
CA PRO A 137 29.75 25.22 22.20
C PRO A 137 29.16 24.17 23.15
N ASP A 138 30.00 23.58 24.01
CA ASP A 138 29.56 22.60 25.01
C ASP A 138 28.51 23.19 25.97
N SER A 139 28.58 24.50 26.25
CA SER A 139 27.62 25.26 27.05
C SER A 139 26.19 25.25 26.50
N ILE A 140 25.95 24.76 25.27
CA ILE A 140 24.57 24.51 24.83
C ILE A 140 23.82 23.58 25.79
N GLY A 141 24.55 22.65 26.43
CA GLY A 141 23.99 21.73 27.41
C GLY A 141 23.53 22.41 28.71
N ASP A 142 23.95 23.65 28.97
CA ASP A 142 23.53 24.38 30.17
C ASP A 142 22.06 24.81 30.09
N LEU A 143 21.51 24.91 28.86
CA LEU A 143 20.12 25.28 28.54
C LEU A 143 19.08 24.19 28.87
N SER A 144 19.08 23.68 30.10
CA SER A 144 18.38 22.46 30.51
C SER A 144 16.84 22.50 30.34
N TYR A 145 16.26 23.70 30.26
CA TYR A 145 14.81 23.91 30.09
C TYR A 145 14.36 24.06 28.63
N LEU A 146 15.30 23.88 27.68
CA LEU A 146 15.03 24.08 26.27
C LEU A 146 14.13 22.97 25.72
N VAL A 147 12.99 23.37 25.15
CA VAL A 147 11.99 22.50 24.51
C VAL A 147 12.18 22.45 23.00
N VAL A 148 12.58 23.58 22.41
CA VAL A 148 12.78 23.72 20.95
C VAL A 148 14.16 24.29 20.65
N LEU A 149 14.95 23.56 19.86
CA LEU A 149 16.23 24.02 19.33
C LEU A 149 16.21 23.95 17.80
N ASN A 150 16.32 25.11 17.16
CA ASN A 150 16.38 25.22 15.71
C ASN A 150 17.75 25.70 15.25
N LEU A 151 18.49 24.84 14.57
CA LEU A 151 19.83 25.05 14.03
C LEU A 151 19.87 24.85 12.50
N GLN A 152 18.72 24.85 11.84
CA GLN A 152 18.64 24.61 10.39
C GLN A 152 19.50 25.62 9.59
N ASN A 153 19.99 25.19 8.43
CA ASN A 153 20.69 26.04 7.47
C ASN A 153 21.89 26.76 8.11
N ASN A 154 22.82 25.97 8.64
CA ASN A 154 24.10 26.40 9.19
C ASN A 154 25.23 25.58 8.52
N GLN A 155 26.43 25.61 9.08
CA GLN A 155 27.60 24.87 8.57
C GLN A 155 28.11 23.87 9.62
N LEU A 156 27.24 23.39 10.52
CA LEU A 156 27.64 22.54 11.63
C LEU A 156 28.22 21.22 11.13
N GLU A 157 29.45 20.91 11.55
CA GLU A 157 30.11 19.63 11.22
C GLU A 157 29.84 18.55 12.27
N LYS A 158 29.61 18.97 13.52
CA LYS A 158 29.38 18.08 14.68
C LYS A 158 28.43 18.73 15.68
N ILE A 159 27.79 17.90 16.49
CA ILE A 159 27.02 18.29 17.67
C ILE A 159 27.78 17.81 18.93
N PRO A 160 27.93 18.65 19.97
CA PRO A 160 28.60 18.27 21.20
C PRO A 160 27.80 17.20 21.97
N ASP A 161 28.50 16.34 22.71
CA ASP A 161 27.85 15.28 23.51
C ASP A 161 27.05 15.86 24.68
N THR A 162 27.33 17.10 25.07
CA THR A 162 26.56 17.82 26.11
C THR A 162 25.11 18.05 25.74
N ILE A 163 24.71 17.90 24.47
CA ILE A 163 23.29 17.94 24.06
C ILE A 163 22.40 16.97 24.87
N ARG A 164 22.98 15.90 25.44
CA ARG A 164 22.31 14.92 26.30
C ARG A 164 21.67 15.49 27.56
N THR A 165 22.09 16.68 28.02
CA THR A 165 21.56 17.33 29.23
C THR A 165 20.26 18.08 28.97
N LEU A 166 19.87 18.26 27.71
CA LEU A 166 18.62 18.92 27.32
C LEU A 166 17.42 17.98 27.49
N LEU A 167 17.12 17.61 28.73
CA LEU A 167 16.13 16.57 29.06
C LEU A 167 14.69 16.96 28.72
N GLU A 168 14.38 18.24 28.57
CA GLU A 168 13.05 18.75 28.19
C GLU A 168 12.90 18.97 26.67
N LEU A 169 13.92 18.65 25.87
CA LEU A 169 13.94 18.96 24.44
C LEU A 169 12.98 18.05 23.65
N GLU A 170 11.87 18.63 23.21
CA GLU A 170 10.87 17.95 22.38
C GLU A 170 11.16 18.06 20.88
N LYS A 171 11.82 19.13 20.44
CA LYS A 171 12.02 19.41 19.01
C LYS A 171 13.43 19.89 18.70
N LEU A 172 14.14 19.08 17.91
CA LEU A 172 15.49 19.37 17.43
C LEU A 172 15.51 19.43 15.90
N ILE A 173 15.83 20.60 15.35
CA ILE A 173 15.98 20.82 13.91
C ILE A 173 17.45 21.10 13.59
N LEU A 174 18.07 20.22 12.82
CA LEU A 174 19.47 20.23 12.40
C LEU A 174 19.59 20.15 10.87
N SER A 175 18.52 20.45 10.14
CA SER A 175 18.49 20.31 8.69
C SER A 175 19.43 21.26 7.96
N GLN A 176 19.92 20.89 6.78
CA GLN A 176 20.82 21.69 5.95
C GLN A 176 22.06 22.13 6.73
N ASN A 177 22.85 21.15 7.17
CA ASN A 177 24.14 21.32 7.84
C ASN A 177 25.17 20.38 7.20
N ASN A 178 26.39 20.32 7.75
CA ASN A 178 27.47 19.50 7.25
C ASN A 178 27.74 18.28 8.15
N LEU A 179 26.72 17.78 8.86
CA LEU A 179 26.90 16.71 9.85
C LEU A 179 27.24 15.38 9.17
N SER A 180 28.35 14.76 9.55
CA SER A 180 28.75 13.43 9.08
C SER A 180 28.51 12.32 10.11
N VAL A 181 28.42 12.68 11.40
CA VAL A 181 28.20 11.77 12.53
C VAL A 181 27.34 12.46 13.59
N LEU A 182 26.49 11.68 14.28
CA LEU A 182 25.73 12.15 15.44
C LEU A 182 26.39 11.68 16.74
N PRO A 183 26.46 12.52 17.78
CA PRO A 183 26.96 12.10 19.09
C PRO A 183 26.00 11.10 19.74
N ASP A 184 26.55 10.16 20.51
CA ASP A 184 25.74 9.20 21.26
C ASP A 184 24.82 9.89 22.27
N GLY A 185 25.26 11.02 22.84
CA GLY A 185 24.48 11.89 23.72
C GLY A 185 23.10 12.27 23.19
N LEU A 186 22.94 12.45 21.87
CA LEU A 186 21.66 12.83 21.26
C LEU A 186 20.56 11.79 21.52
N PHE A 187 20.91 10.51 21.57
CA PHE A 187 19.94 9.43 21.72
C PHE A 187 19.45 9.23 23.17
N TYR A 188 20.04 9.94 24.14
CA TYR A 188 19.59 9.93 25.54
C TYR A 188 18.46 10.94 25.83
N ILE A 189 18.12 11.79 24.85
CA ILE A 189 17.04 12.79 24.96
C ILE A 189 15.69 12.10 24.75
N SER A 190 15.19 11.43 25.79
CA SER A 190 13.98 10.60 25.71
C SER A 190 12.69 11.39 25.50
N SER A 191 12.68 12.70 25.77
CA SER A 191 11.56 13.63 25.54
C SER A 191 11.36 14.01 24.07
N LEU A 192 12.31 13.67 23.19
CA LEU A 192 12.29 14.14 21.80
C LEU A 192 11.09 13.57 21.02
N LEU A 193 10.26 14.47 20.51
CA LEU A 193 9.09 14.18 19.68
C LEU A 193 9.38 14.39 18.19
N THR A 194 10.22 15.37 17.86
CA THR A 194 10.57 15.71 16.47
C THR A 194 12.08 15.83 16.30
N LEU A 195 12.63 15.06 15.36
CA LEU A 195 14.03 15.13 14.96
C LEU A 195 14.15 15.34 13.45
N ASN A 196 14.69 16.48 13.04
CA ASN A 196 14.97 16.76 11.63
C ASN A 196 16.47 16.87 11.38
N LEU A 197 17.00 15.92 10.62
CA LEU A 197 18.41 15.80 10.23
C LEU A 197 18.58 15.87 8.69
N SER A 198 17.56 16.36 7.99
CA SER A 198 17.56 16.35 6.52
C SER A 198 18.66 17.24 5.92
N GLY A 199 19.23 16.87 4.77
CA GLY A 199 20.24 17.69 4.10
C GLY A 199 21.55 17.76 4.90
N ASN A 200 22.10 16.59 5.23
CA ASN A 200 23.40 16.44 5.89
C ASN A 200 24.22 15.37 5.14
N HIS A 201 25.38 14.98 5.69
CA HIS A 201 26.29 13.98 5.12
C HIS A 201 26.31 12.67 5.94
N LEU A 202 25.19 12.31 6.58
CA LEU A 202 25.11 11.13 7.43
C LEU A 202 25.08 9.85 6.59
N GLN A 203 25.99 8.92 6.89
CA GLN A 203 26.08 7.63 6.18
C GLN A 203 25.49 6.46 6.99
N LYS A 204 25.49 6.56 8.32
CA LYS A 204 25.03 5.50 9.22
C LYS A 204 24.21 6.06 10.36
N LEU A 205 23.12 5.38 10.69
CA LEU A 205 22.28 5.69 11.84
C LEU A 205 22.66 4.74 12.98
N SER A 206 22.95 5.28 14.17
CA SER A 206 23.29 4.48 15.34
C SER A 206 22.12 3.57 15.75
N ASN A 207 22.43 2.38 16.26
CA ASN A 207 21.42 1.47 16.83
C ASN A 207 20.68 2.10 18.02
N LYS A 208 21.29 3.10 18.69
CA LYS A 208 20.68 3.86 19.77
C LYS A 208 19.49 4.72 19.36
N ILE A 209 19.21 4.85 18.05
CA ILE A 209 17.99 5.53 17.59
C ILE A 209 16.73 4.95 18.24
N GLY A 210 16.72 3.64 18.52
CA GLY A 210 15.59 2.98 19.17
C GLY A 210 15.31 3.45 20.60
N ASP A 211 16.24 4.16 21.24
CA ASP A 211 16.07 4.68 22.60
C ASP A 211 15.18 5.94 22.64
N LEU A 212 14.98 6.61 21.49
CA LEU A 212 14.06 7.75 21.32
C LEU A 212 12.59 7.29 21.24
N SER A 213 12.13 6.58 22.27
CA SER A 213 10.84 5.88 22.29
C SER A 213 9.59 6.75 22.14
N TYR A 214 9.69 8.07 22.40
CA TYR A 214 8.60 9.03 22.25
C TYR A 214 8.57 9.73 20.88
N LEU A 215 9.54 9.47 20.01
CA LEU A 215 9.68 10.15 18.73
C LEU A 215 8.45 9.93 17.83
N GLN A 216 7.90 11.03 17.32
CA GLN A 216 6.70 11.06 16.48
C GLN A 216 7.00 11.44 15.04
N GLU A 217 7.99 12.30 14.81
CA GLU A 217 8.41 12.76 13.49
C GLU A 217 9.93 12.64 13.34
N LEU A 218 10.35 11.91 12.30
CA LEU A 218 11.77 11.72 11.96
C LEU A 218 12.01 12.02 10.49
N ASP A 219 12.85 13.02 10.21
CA ASP A 219 13.29 13.36 8.87
C ASP A 219 14.79 13.17 8.72
N LEU A 220 15.16 12.18 7.91
CA LEU A 220 16.51 11.78 7.55
C LEU A 220 16.76 11.98 6.04
N SER A 221 15.89 12.72 5.35
CA SER A 221 15.97 12.87 3.89
C SER A 221 17.24 13.60 3.45
N GLN A 222 17.68 13.42 2.21
CA GLN A 222 18.88 14.10 1.67
C GLN A 222 20.14 13.85 2.52
N ASN A 223 20.43 12.57 2.76
CA ASN A 223 21.65 12.11 3.41
C ASN A 223 22.28 11.01 2.54
N GLU A 224 23.21 10.24 3.11
CA GLU A 224 23.96 9.19 2.40
C GLU A 224 23.73 7.80 3.03
N PHE A 225 22.58 7.57 3.65
CA PHE A 225 22.27 6.28 4.29
C PHE A 225 22.17 5.15 3.27
N GLU A 226 22.89 4.05 3.52
CA GLU A 226 22.84 2.82 2.71
C GLU A 226 21.90 1.75 3.29
N SER A 227 21.71 1.76 4.61
CA SER A 227 20.81 0.85 5.33
C SER A 227 20.37 1.47 6.66
N PHE A 228 19.33 0.87 7.27
CA PHE A 228 18.90 1.22 8.62
C PHE A 228 19.16 0.10 9.63
N PRO A 229 19.43 0.47 10.89
CA PRO A 229 19.48 -0.48 11.99
C PRO A 229 18.09 -1.05 12.28
N LYS A 230 18.04 -2.29 12.74
CA LYS A 230 16.80 -2.98 13.14
C LYS A 230 16.02 -2.23 14.23
N GLN A 231 16.76 -1.49 15.07
CA GLN A 231 16.25 -0.69 16.17
C GLN A 231 15.34 0.46 15.72
N ILE A 232 15.27 0.79 14.43
CA ILE A 232 14.26 1.71 13.91
C ILE A 232 12.83 1.24 14.27
N GLY A 233 12.61 -0.08 14.35
CA GLY A 233 11.32 -0.67 14.74
C GLY A 233 10.91 -0.42 16.20
N TYR A 234 11.80 0.10 17.05
CA TYR A 234 11.47 0.44 18.44
C TYR A 234 10.77 1.79 18.58
N LEU A 235 10.79 2.62 17.52
CA LEU A 235 10.12 3.92 17.45
C LEU A 235 8.59 3.78 17.28
N THR A 236 7.94 3.01 18.15
CA THR A 236 6.53 2.65 17.99
C THR A 236 5.55 3.82 18.03
N LYS A 237 5.97 5.00 18.49
CA LYS A 237 5.19 6.26 18.48
C LYS A 237 5.33 7.06 17.18
N LEU A 238 6.19 6.63 16.27
CA LEU A 238 6.47 7.36 15.03
C LEU A 238 5.22 7.41 14.14
N THR A 239 4.88 8.62 13.71
CA THR A 239 3.74 8.91 12.82
C THR A 239 4.18 9.37 11.45
N LYS A 240 5.36 9.99 11.34
CA LYS A 240 5.96 10.41 10.07
C LYS A 240 7.42 10.02 10.00
N LEU A 241 7.79 9.37 8.90
CA LEU A 241 9.17 9.00 8.60
C LEU A 241 9.51 9.43 7.18
N ASN A 242 10.49 10.32 7.05
CA ASN A 242 11.04 10.69 5.75
C ASN A 242 12.50 10.27 5.65
N VAL A 243 12.81 9.44 4.66
CA VAL A 243 14.16 8.92 4.37
C VAL A 243 14.46 9.04 2.88
N SER A 244 13.75 9.95 2.20
CA SER A 244 13.89 10.20 0.76
C SER A 244 15.28 10.73 0.40
N LYS A 245 15.73 10.51 -0.84
CA LYS A 245 17.02 11.00 -1.37
C LYS A 245 18.20 10.50 -0.52
N ASN A 246 18.25 9.20 -0.32
CA ASN A 246 19.37 8.48 0.30
C ASN A 246 19.90 7.42 -0.68
N ARG A 247 20.71 6.48 -0.20
CA ARG A 247 21.26 5.37 -1.00
C ARG A 247 20.73 4.01 -0.52
N LEU A 248 19.55 3.98 0.10
CA LEU A 248 18.99 2.77 0.69
C LEU A 248 18.73 1.71 -0.38
N ASN A 249 19.22 0.50 -0.17
CA ASN A 249 18.96 -0.66 -1.05
C ASN A 249 17.80 -1.54 -0.54
N SER A 250 17.45 -1.43 0.74
CA SER A 250 16.46 -2.24 1.43
C SER A 250 15.93 -1.51 2.66
N ILE A 251 14.78 -1.96 3.16
CA ILE A 251 14.17 -1.53 4.41
C ILE A 251 14.15 -2.74 5.36
N PRO A 252 14.55 -2.60 6.64
CA PRO A 252 14.56 -3.71 7.59
C PRO A 252 13.15 -4.25 7.86
N ASN A 253 13.04 -5.55 8.18
CA ASN A 253 11.75 -6.20 8.50
C ASN A 253 11.07 -5.54 9.71
N GLU A 254 11.86 -5.00 10.64
CA GLU A 254 11.40 -4.34 11.85
C GLU A 254 10.58 -3.06 11.58
N ILE A 255 10.55 -2.56 10.33
CA ILE A 255 9.67 -1.45 9.94
C ILE A 255 8.19 -1.76 10.22
N GLY A 256 7.78 -3.03 10.14
CA GLY A 256 6.40 -3.44 10.42
C GLY A 256 5.96 -3.22 11.87
N ALA A 257 6.90 -3.00 12.79
CA ALA A 257 6.58 -2.66 14.18
C ALA A 257 6.10 -1.21 14.36
N LEU A 258 6.20 -0.36 13.33
CA LEU A 258 5.76 1.04 13.36
C LEU A 258 4.26 1.17 13.12
N TYR A 259 3.44 0.51 13.95
CA TYR A 259 1.99 0.43 13.76
C TYR A 259 1.26 1.80 13.85
N ASN A 260 1.89 2.85 14.38
CA ASN A 260 1.35 4.22 14.40
C ASN A 260 1.76 5.08 13.19
N LEU A 261 2.59 4.55 12.28
CA LEU A 261 3.10 5.30 11.14
C LEU A 261 1.95 5.63 10.19
N ARG A 262 1.83 6.92 9.84
CA ARG A 262 0.78 7.45 8.96
C ARG A 262 1.33 7.90 7.61
N SER A 263 2.52 8.48 7.60
CA SER A 263 3.17 8.93 6.36
C SER A 263 4.59 8.37 6.29
N PHE A 264 4.89 7.67 5.21
CA PHE A 264 6.22 7.10 4.96
C PHE A 264 6.75 7.49 3.59
N GLU A 265 7.84 8.25 3.59
CA GLU A 265 8.49 8.77 2.40
C GLU A 265 9.89 8.16 2.21
N ILE A 266 10.07 7.40 1.13
CA ILE A 266 11.31 6.72 0.74
C ILE A 266 11.72 7.02 -0.71
N ASN A 267 11.26 8.14 -1.26
CA ASN A 267 11.51 8.54 -2.65
C ASN A 267 13.01 8.63 -2.98
N HIS A 268 13.40 8.41 -4.23
CA HIS A 268 14.80 8.58 -4.68
C HIS A 268 15.80 7.78 -3.85
N ASN A 269 15.58 6.47 -3.77
CA ASN A 269 16.51 5.51 -3.18
C ASN A 269 16.85 4.41 -4.20
N GLN A 270 17.47 3.32 -3.77
CA GLN A 270 17.84 2.18 -4.61
C GLN A 270 17.10 0.89 -4.20
N ILE A 271 15.90 1.04 -3.61
CA ILE A 271 15.16 -0.07 -3.01
C ILE A 271 14.62 -0.99 -4.09
N THR A 272 14.93 -2.28 -3.98
CA THR A 272 14.51 -3.31 -4.94
C THR A 272 13.24 -4.06 -4.53
N GLN A 273 12.99 -4.15 -3.22
CA GLN A 273 11.81 -4.78 -2.64
C GLN A 273 11.52 -4.21 -1.25
N LEU A 274 10.26 -4.30 -0.82
CA LEU A 274 9.87 -4.03 0.56
C LEU A 274 9.69 -5.34 1.32
N PRO A 275 9.97 -5.37 2.64
CA PRO A 275 9.77 -6.57 3.45
C PRO A 275 8.28 -6.92 3.56
N ILE A 276 7.96 -8.20 3.78
CA ILE A 276 6.57 -8.66 3.93
C ILE A 276 5.86 -7.95 5.09
N SER A 277 6.60 -7.68 6.17
CA SER A 277 6.12 -6.95 7.34
C SER A 277 5.73 -5.50 7.07
N PHE A 278 6.05 -4.95 5.89
CA PHE A 278 5.53 -3.65 5.47
C PHE A 278 3.99 -3.65 5.43
N GLY A 279 3.37 -4.80 5.15
CA GLY A 279 1.92 -4.97 5.18
C GLY A 279 1.30 -4.78 6.57
N ASP A 280 2.09 -4.77 7.66
CA ASP A 280 1.63 -4.65 9.05
C ASP A 280 1.47 -3.19 9.51
N LEU A 281 1.72 -2.21 8.63
CA LEU A 281 1.54 -0.78 8.92
C LEU A 281 0.06 -0.37 8.91
N ILE A 282 -0.69 -0.82 9.92
CA ILE A 282 -2.17 -0.70 9.99
C ILE A 282 -2.72 0.73 9.93
N ASN A 283 -1.92 1.73 10.32
CA ASN A 283 -2.31 3.14 10.32
C ASN A 283 -1.73 3.96 9.16
N LEU A 284 -1.05 3.32 8.20
CA LEU A 284 -0.45 4.02 7.07
C LEU A 284 -1.53 4.65 6.19
N GLU A 285 -1.41 5.95 5.95
CA GLU A 285 -2.32 6.75 5.15
C GLU A 285 -1.66 7.19 3.83
N GLU A 286 -0.35 7.45 3.86
CA GLU A 286 0.41 7.98 2.74
C GLU A 286 1.72 7.22 2.55
N PHE A 287 1.96 6.74 1.33
CA PHE A 287 3.18 6.05 0.99
C PHE A 287 3.82 6.61 -0.29
N TYR A 288 5.04 7.11 -0.16
CA TYR A 288 5.80 7.69 -1.27
C TYR A 288 7.11 6.94 -1.49
N CYS A 289 7.19 6.21 -2.60
CA CYS A 289 8.35 5.41 -3.01
C CYS A 289 8.68 5.62 -4.50
N ASN A 290 8.58 6.87 -4.96
CA ASN A 290 8.93 7.21 -6.33
C ASN A 290 10.44 7.08 -6.59
N SER A 291 10.82 6.83 -7.84
CA SER A 291 12.22 6.78 -8.28
C SER A 291 13.07 5.80 -7.45
N ASN A 292 12.60 4.55 -7.38
CA ASN A 292 13.30 3.42 -6.77
C ASN A 292 13.53 2.32 -7.82
N ARG A 293 13.88 1.11 -7.39
CA ARG A 293 14.13 -0.05 -8.27
C ARG A 293 13.16 -1.21 -7.98
N LEU A 294 11.95 -0.91 -7.48
CA LEU A 294 10.96 -1.94 -7.15
C LEU A 294 10.57 -2.71 -8.41
N SER A 295 10.73 -4.03 -8.39
CA SER A 295 10.32 -4.92 -9.49
C SER A 295 8.90 -5.48 -9.32
N GLN A 296 8.41 -5.53 -8.07
CA GLN A 296 7.09 -6.05 -7.70
C GLN A 296 6.29 -5.01 -6.93
N PHE A 297 4.97 -5.01 -7.13
CA PHE A 297 4.08 -4.14 -6.38
C PHE A 297 4.08 -4.57 -4.90
N PRO A 298 4.15 -3.64 -3.93
CA PRO A 298 4.22 -4.01 -2.51
C PRO A 298 2.97 -4.72 -1.98
N CYS A 299 3.14 -5.51 -0.92
CA CYS A 299 2.04 -6.08 -0.17
C CYS A 299 1.53 -5.09 0.89
N PHE A 300 0.23 -4.78 0.85
CA PHE A 300 -0.45 -3.85 1.76
C PHE A 300 -1.51 -4.54 2.63
N ALA A 301 -1.28 -5.81 3.00
CA ALA A 301 -2.30 -6.70 3.56
C ALA A 301 -3.17 -6.10 4.69
N GLN A 302 -2.57 -5.35 5.63
CA GLN A 302 -3.30 -4.74 6.75
C GLN A 302 -3.41 -3.22 6.66
N CYS A 303 -2.97 -2.60 5.56
CA CYS A 303 -2.95 -1.13 5.37
C CYS A 303 -4.32 -0.59 4.90
N ALA A 304 -5.39 -0.88 5.64
CA ALA A 304 -6.76 -0.51 5.25
C ALA A 304 -7.02 1.01 5.21
N LYS A 305 -6.17 1.81 5.87
CA LYS A 305 -6.28 3.28 5.92
C LYS A 305 -5.51 4.01 4.81
N LEU A 306 -4.85 3.27 3.91
CA LEU A 306 -3.99 3.85 2.89
C LEU A 306 -4.81 4.64 1.86
N LYS A 307 -4.51 5.92 1.72
CA LYS A 307 -5.19 6.88 0.85
C LYS A 307 -4.36 7.22 -0.38
N GLU A 308 -3.05 7.32 -0.24
CA GLU A 308 -2.16 7.74 -1.32
C GLU A 308 -0.98 6.77 -1.47
N ILE A 309 -0.80 6.27 -2.70
CA ILE A 309 0.32 5.41 -3.08
C ILE A 309 1.02 6.01 -4.27
N HIS A 310 2.30 6.33 -4.09
CA HIS A 310 3.16 6.91 -5.12
C HIS A 310 4.36 6.01 -5.37
N LEU A 311 4.32 5.28 -6.49
CA LEU A 311 5.32 4.30 -6.93
C LEU A 311 5.88 4.67 -8.32
N ALA A 312 5.87 5.95 -8.68
CA ALA A 312 6.32 6.39 -9.99
C ALA A 312 7.80 6.08 -10.22
N ASP A 313 8.20 5.89 -11.47
CA ASP A 313 9.59 5.67 -11.90
C ASP A 313 10.26 4.50 -11.16
N ASN A 314 9.59 3.35 -11.13
CA ASN A 314 10.10 2.07 -10.63
C ASN A 314 10.24 1.04 -11.78
N GLN A 315 10.34 -0.25 -11.47
CA GLN A 315 10.48 -1.34 -12.44
C GLN A 315 9.32 -2.34 -12.38
N LEU A 316 8.14 -1.90 -11.91
CA LEU A 316 6.98 -2.76 -11.72
C LEU A 316 6.50 -3.32 -13.06
N THR A 317 6.31 -4.64 -13.16
CA THR A 317 5.86 -5.31 -14.40
C THR A 317 4.39 -5.68 -14.39
N GLN A 318 3.82 -5.93 -13.22
CA GLN A 318 2.42 -6.32 -13.02
C GLN A 318 1.92 -5.88 -11.64
N ILE A 319 0.59 -5.86 -11.51
CA ILE A 319 -0.12 -5.69 -10.25
C ILE A 319 -1.10 -6.84 -10.17
N ASP A 320 -0.98 -7.67 -9.13
CA ASP A 320 -1.86 -8.80 -8.94
C ASP A 320 -3.16 -8.36 -8.26
N ASN A 321 -4.27 -9.02 -8.61
CA ASN A 321 -5.60 -8.75 -8.06
C ASN A 321 -5.60 -8.69 -6.52
N VAL A 322 -4.86 -9.63 -5.90
CA VAL A 322 -4.77 -9.81 -4.44
C VAL A 322 -4.19 -8.58 -3.73
N GLN A 323 -3.34 -7.82 -4.43
CA GLN A 323 -2.61 -6.70 -3.84
C GLN A 323 -3.45 -5.43 -3.72
N LEU A 324 -4.56 -5.33 -4.48
CA LEU A 324 -5.42 -4.16 -4.51
C LEU A 324 -6.63 -4.26 -3.57
N GLU A 325 -7.04 -5.45 -3.14
CA GLU A 325 -8.25 -5.58 -2.30
C GLU A 325 -8.19 -4.91 -0.92
N PRO A 326 -7.05 -4.84 -0.19
CA PRO A 326 -7.05 -4.14 1.10
C PRO A 326 -7.19 -2.62 0.94
N LEU A 327 -7.05 -2.08 -0.28
CA LEU A 327 -6.92 -0.65 -0.56
C LEU A 327 -8.28 0.08 -0.71
N LEU A 328 -9.27 -0.26 0.13
CA LEU A 328 -10.63 0.30 0.04
C LEU A 328 -10.69 1.82 0.30
N SER A 329 -9.71 2.36 1.03
CA SER A 329 -9.58 3.78 1.34
C SER A 329 -8.78 4.57 0.29
N LEU A 330 -8.27 3.91 -0.75
CA LEU A 330 -7.34 4.52 -1.71
C LEU A 330 -8.02 5.60 -2.55
N ILE A 331 -7.41 6.78 -2.57
CA ILE A 331 -7.85 7.98 -3.28
C ILE A 331 -6.95 8.23 -4.50
N SER A 332 -5.65 8.03 -4.34
CA SER A 332 -4.65 8.35 -5.36
C SER A 332 -3.69 7.17 -5.55
N LEU A 333 -3.62 6.66 -6.78
CA LEU A 333 -2.63 5.67 -7.19
C LEU A 333 -1.79 6.24 -8.32
N ASN A 334 -0.51 6.45 -8.05
CA ASN A 334 0.48 6.86 -9.03
C ASN A 334 1.50 5.75 -9.26
N ILE A 335 1.45 5.15 -10.44
CA ILE A 335 2.35 4.09 -10.91
C ILE A 335 3.00 4.47 -12.26
N ARG A 336 3.13 5.77 -12.51
CA ARG A 336 3.76 6.33 -13.71
C ARG A 336 5.18 5.78 -13.93
N GLY A 337 5.63 5.64 -15.17
CA GLY A 337 7.05 5.36 -15.45
C GLY A 337 7.50 3.97 -15.01
N ASN A 338 6.59 2.99 -15.07
CA ASN A 338 6.86 1.59 -14.76
C ASN A 338 6.81 0.75 -16.05
N LYS A 339 6.80 -0.58 -15.93
CA LYS A 339 6.76 -1.55 -17.04
C LYS A 339 5.45 -2.35 -17.04
N ILE A 340 4.38 -1.78 -16.50
CA ILE A 340 3.12 -2.49 -16.31
C ILE A 340 2.45 -2.73 -17.66
N SER A 341 2.13 -3.98 -17.97
CA SER A 341 1.54 -4.36 -19.26
C SER A 341 0.02 -4.53 -19.23
N ILE A 342 -0.54 -4.88 -18.07
CA ILE A 342 -1.96 -5.10 -17.84
C ILE A 342 -2.35 -4.47 -16.50
N LEU A 343 -3.48 -3.78 -16.44
CA LEU A 343 -4.11 -3.38 -15.18
C LEU A 343 -5.16 -4.42 -14.78
N PRO A 344 -5.16 -4.91 -13.53
CA PRO A 344 -6.16 -5.85 -13.05
C PRO A 344 -7.55 -5.19 -12.97
N GLU A 345 -8.61 -5.95 -13.22
CA GLU A 345 -10.00 -5.45 -13.16
C GLU A 345 -10.40 -4.95 -11.77
N GLN A 346 -9.75 -5.46 -10.71
CA GLN A 346 -9.95 -5.06 -9.32
C GLN A 346 -9.72 -3.57 -9.09
N ILE A 347 -8.92 -2.90 -9.95
CA ILE A 347 -8.73 -1.44 -9.88
C ILE A 347 -10.05 -0.68 -10.07
N CYS A 348 -11.00 -1.26 -10.81
CA CYS A 348 -12.33 -0.70 -11.04
C CYS A 348 -13.23 -0.78 -9.80
N LEU A 349 -12.93 -1.70 -8.87
CA LEU A 349 -13.70 -1.94 -7.66
C LEU A 349 -13.31 -1.01 -6.50
N LEU A 350 -12.25 -0.20 -6.65
CA LEU A 350 -11.79 0.72 -5.62
C LEU A 350 -12.80 1.87 -5.45
N PRO A 351 -13.56 1.92 -4.34
CA PRO A 351 -14.74 2.77 -4.22
C PRO A 351 -14.42 4.26 -4.06
N ASN A 352 -13.20 4.57 -3.62
CA ASN A 352 -12.75 5.92 -3.30
C ASN A 352 -11.70 6.47 -4.26
N LEU A 353 -11.31 5.71 -5.29
CA LEU A 353 -10.25 6.13 -6.20
C LEU A 353 -10.69 7.37 -6.98
N GLU A 354 -9.93 8.45 -6.86
CA GLU A 354 -10.17 9.71 -7.55
C GLU A 354 -9.09 10.00 -8.60
N ARG A 355 -7.86 9.55 -8.37
CA ARG A 355 -6.71 9.80 -9.25
C ARG A 355 -5.98 8.50 -9.56
N LEU A 356 -5.82 8.24 -10.84
CA LEU A 356 -5.02 7.12 -11.35
C LEU A 356 -4.03 7.65 -12.40
N ASP A 357 -2.74 7.58 -12.08
CA ASP A 357 -1.67 7.89 -13.03
C ASP A 357 -0.92 6.62 -13.43
N VAL A 358 -1.12 6.19 -14.67
CA VAL A 358 -0.46 5.05 -15.31
C VAL A 358 0.37 5.49 -16.51
N THR A 359 0.71 6.77 -16.58
CA THR A 359 1.49 7.36 -17.68
C THR A 359 2.83 6.64 -17.87
N ASN A 360 3.30 6.51 -19.11
CA ASN A 360 4.57 5.88 -19.46
C ASN A 360 4.73 4.46 -18.86
N ASN A 361 3.78 3.58 -19.18
CA ASN A 361 3.85 2.15 -18.92
C ASN A 361 3.75 1.38 -20.25
N ASN A 362 3.60 0.06 -20.17
CA ASN A 362 3.46 -0.83 -21.33
C ASN A 362 2.02 -1.30 -21.56
N LEU A 363 1.02 -0.52 -21.12
CA LEU A 363 -0.39 -0.92 -21.19
C LEU A 363 -0.88 -1.00 -22.64
N ALA A 364 -1.42 -2.17 -23.01
CA ALA A 364 -2.04 -2.40 -24.32
C ALA A 364 -3.53 -2.01 -24.35
N ASP A 365 -4.22 -2.10 -23.21
CA ASP A 365 -5.63 -1.77 -23.04
C ASP A 365 -5.91 -1.28 -21.61
N LEU A 366 -7.11 -0.74 -21.40
CA LEU A 366 -7.64 -0.38 -20.08
C LEU A 366 -8.94 -1.16 -19.80
N PRO A 367 -9.20 -1.58 -18.56
CA PRO A 367 -10.46 -2.21 -18.20
C PRO A 367 -11.61 -1.20 -18.34
N SER A 368 -12.59 -1.51 -19.20
CA SER A 368 -13.68 -0.58 -19.54
C SER A 368 -14.50 -0.17 -18.32
N GLN A 369 -14.66 -1.09 -17.36
CA GLN A 369 -15.42 -0.93 -16.12
C GLN A 369 -14.89 0.20 -15.22
N ILE A 370 -13.64 0.65 -15.42
CA ILE A 370 -13.12 1.83 -14.70
C ILE A 370 -13.98 3.07 -14.95
N ALA A 371 -14.68 3.11 -16.09
CA ALA A 371 -15.57 4.20 -16.48
C ALA A 371 -16.84 4.34 -15.60
N LEU A 372 -17.15 3.28 -14.84
CA LEU A 372 -18.26 3.23 -13.88
C LEU A 372 -17.88 3.81 -12.51
N ASN A 373 -16.58 4.07 -12.27
CA ASN A 373 -16.15 4.69 -11.03
C ASN A 373 -16.71 6.13 -10.93
N LYS A 374 -17.61 6.34 -9.96
CA LYS A 374 -18.31 7.62 -9.77
C LYS A 374 -17.44 8.72 -9.18
N LYS A 375 -16.31 8.37 -8.54
CA LYS A 375 -15.40 9.31 -7.88
C LYS A 375 -14.16 9.64 -8.70
N MET A 376 -13.96 8.98 -9.84
CA MET A 376 -12.82 9.23 -10.71
C MET A 376 -12.82 10.67 -11.22
N LYS A 377 -11.79 11.44 -10.85
CA LYS A 377 -11.57 12.83 -11.27
C LYS A 377 -10.45 12.95 -12.29
N CYS A 378 -9.42 12.10 -12.19
CA CYS A 378 -8.26 12.16 -13.06
C CYS A 378 -7.78 10.75 -13.43
N ILE A 379 -7.70 10.46 -14.72
CA ILE A 379 -7.01 9.29 -15.26
C ILE A 379 -5.98 9.76 -16.29
N SER A 380 -4.72 9.39 -16.06
CA SER A 380 -3.59 9.73 -16.94
C SER A 380 -2.98 8.46 -17.51
N ILE A 381 -3.08 8.31 -18.84
CA ILE A 381 -2.75 7.06 -19.56
C ILE A 381 -1.75 7.29 -20.71
N ILE A 382 -1.22 8.50 -20.82
CA ILE A 382 -0.36 8.91 -21.93
C ILE A 382 0.95 8.11 -21.91
N GLY A 383 1.55 7.87 -23.08
CA GLY A 383 2.84 7.17 -23.18
C GLY A 383 2.74 5.65 -23.03
N ASN A 384 1.53 5.10 -23.13
CA ASN A 384 1.29 3.65 -23.24
C ASN A 384 1.01 3.24 -24.69
N PRO A 385 1.34 2.00 -25.10
CA PRO A 385 1.00 1.43 -26.41
C PRO A 385 -0.47 1.02 -26.53
N LEU A 386 -1.39 1.93 -26.18
CA LEU A 386 -2.83 1.70 -26.25
C LEU A 386 -3.31 1.71 -27.69
N ASN A 387 -3.57 0.52 -28.25
CA ASN A 387 -3.99 0.39 -29.64
C ASN A 387 -5.50 0.62 -29.85
N LYS A 388 -6.31 0.38 -28.81
CA LYS A 388 -7.77 0.51 -28.89
C LYS A 388 -8.25 1.95 -28.70
N ILE A 389 -7.56 2.75 -27.87
CA ILE A 389 -7.94 4.13 -27.59
C ILE A 389 -7.18 5.03 -28.57
N ARG A 390 -7.87 5.88 -29.32
CA ARG A 390 -7.20 6.80 -30.24
C ARG A 390 -6.48 7.93 -29.48
N LYS A 391 -5.35 8.40 -30.02
CA LYS A 391 -4.50 9.43 -29.38
C LYS A 391 -5.20 10.78 -29.17
N ASP A 392 -6.15 11.14 -30.01
CA ASP A 392 -6.96 12.36 -29.88
C ASP A 392 -7.89 12.29 -28.66
N ILE A 393 -8.53 11.14 -28.40
CA ILE A 393 -9.32 10.91 -27.18
C ILE A 393 -8.46 11.05 -25.94
N MET A 394 -7.24 10.50 -25.96
CA MET A 394 -6.30 10.64 -24.82
C MET A 394 -5.94 12.10 -24.54
N ARG A 395 -5.84 12.95 -25.57
CA ARG A 395 -5.48 14.38 -25.43
C ARG A 395 -6.62 15.25 -24.89
N LEU A 396 -7.87 14.84 -25.09
CA LEU A 396 -9.05 15.54 -24.58
C LEU A 396 -9.23 15.38 -23.06
N GLY A 397 -8.47 14.47 -22.44
CA GLY A 397 -8.43 14.29 -20.99
C GLY A 397 -9.44 13.26 -20.47
N THR A 398 -9.61 13.26 -19.15
CA THR A 398 -10.32 12.20 -18.40
C THR A 398 -11.77 11.99 -18.87
N ASP A 399 -12.55 13.05 -19.07
CA ASP A 399 -13.96 12.92 -19.46
C ASP A 399 -14.15 12.21 -20.81
N ALA A 400 -13.28 12.51 -21.78
CA ALA A 400 -13.32 11.89 -23.10
C ALA A 400 -12.95 10.39 -23.02
N ILE A 401 -11.94 10.05 -22.21
CA ILE A 401 -11.53 8.67 -21.96
C ILE A 401 -12.67 7.90 -21.28
N MET A 402 -13.27 8.46 -20.23
CA MET A 402 -14.37 7.83 -19.50
C MET A 402 -15.59 7.65 -20.40
N LYS A 403 -15.93 8.64 -21.25
CA LYS A 403 -17.01 8.51 -22.23
C LYS A 403 -16.74 7.41 -23.26
N TYR A 404 -15.52 7.33 -23.79
CA TYR A 404 -15.11 6.28 -24.71
C TYR A 404 -15.27 4.88 -24.10
N LEU A 405 -14.80 4.71 -22.86
CA LEU A 405 -14.90 3.42 -22.15
C LEU A 405 -16.35 3.04 -21.82
N ARG A 406 -17.23 4.01 -21.48
CA ARG A 406 -18.67 3.73 -21.30
C ARG A 406 -19.34 3.24 -22.57
N ASN A 407 -19.03 3.85 -23.72
CA ASN A 407 -19.58 3.41 -25.00
C ASN A 407 -19.15 1.97 -25.32
N ARG A 408 -17.89 1.62 -25.00
CA ARG A 408 -17.39 0.25 -25.17
C ARG A 408 -18.12 -0.77 -24.30
N ILE A 409 -18.53 -0.40 -23.08
CA ILE A 409 -19.38 -1.27 -22.24
C ILE A 409 -20.73 -1.51 -22.93
N ALA A 410 -21.36 -0.46 -23.44
CA ALA A 410 -22.65 -0.59 -24.14
C ALA A 410 -22.54 -1.44 -25.42
N ASP A 411 -21.46 -1.28 -26.19
CA ASP A 411 -21.20 -2.10 -27.39
C ASP A 411 -20.96 -3.57 -27.04
N ASP A 412 -20.26 -3.84 -25.93
CA ASP A 412 -20.03 -5.20 -25.41
C ASP A 412 -21.34 -5.83 -24.90
N ASP A 413 -22.21 -5.05 -24.25
CA ASP A 413 -23.54 -5.49 -23.79
C ASP A 413 -24.50 -5.78 -24.98
N ASP A 414 -24.55 -4.89 -25.99
CA ASP A 414 -25.34 -5.09 -27.21
C ASP A 414 -24.88 -6.32 -28.00
N ASN A 415 -23.57 -6.56 -28.08
CA ASN A 415 -23.01 -7.75 -28.71
C ASN A 415 -23.32 -9.02 -27.89
N ASN A 416 -23.27 -8.95 -26.56
CA ASN A 416 -23.66 -10.05 -25.68
C ASN A 416 -25.16 -10.35 -25.75
N GLU A 417 -26.01 -9.34 -25.89
CA GLU A 417 -27.45 -9.53 -26.11
C GLU A 417 -27.73 -10.15 -27.48
N ARG A 418 -27.06 -9.69 -28.55
CA ARG A 418 -27.16 -10.31 -29.88
C ARG A 418 -26.66 -11.76 -29.89
N ASN A 419 -25.59 -12.07 -29.15
CA ASN A 419 -25.09 -13.43 -28.98
C ASN A 419 -26.01 -14.31 -28.12
N LYS A 420 -26.71 -13.75 -27.11
CA LYS A 420 -27.76 -14.44 -26.34
C LYS A 420 -29.00 -14.76 -27.17
N VAL A 421 -29.39 -13.86 -28.08
CA VAL A 421 -30.52 -14.11 -29.00
C VAL A 421 -30.19 -15.25 -29.98
N ALA A 422 -28.91 -15.45 -30.32
CA ALA A 422 -28.46 -16.56 -31.15
C ALA A 422 -28.39 -17.93 -30.43
N SER A 423 -28.50 -17.97 -29.09
CA SER A 423 -28.40 -19.21 -28.28
C SER A 423 -29.72 -19.67 -27.64
N ASN A 424 -30.86 -19.05 -27.97
CA ASN A 424 -32.14 -19.35 -27.32
C ASN A 424 -32.81 -20.63 -27.86
N ASN A 425 -32.46 -21.77 -27.25
CA ASN A 425 -33.29 -22.98 -27.15
C ASN A 425 -33.18 -23.55 -25.72
N GLU A 426 -33.45 -22.74 -24.70
CA GLU A 426 -33.55 -23.18 -23.30
C GLU A 426 -34.99 -23.01 -22.80
N THR A 427 -35.44 -23.98 -22.00
CA THR A 427 -36.84 -24.15 -21.58
C THR A 427 -37.20 -23.31 -20.35
N GLU A 428 -38.50 -22.98 -20.19
CA GLU A 428 -39.02 -22.16 -19.08
C GLU A 428 -38.78 -22.77 -17.67
N GLU A 429 -38.49 -24.07 -17.57
CA GLU A 429 -38.06 -24.71 -16.32
C GLU A 429 -36.61 -24.37 -15.96
N GLU A 430 -35.72 -24.17 -16.94
CA GLU A 430 -34.33 -23.73 -16.74
C GLU A 430 -34.28 -22.24 -16.36
N LYS A 431 -35.19 -21.41 -16.90
CA LYS A 431 -35.39 -20.03 -16.44
C LYS A 431 -35.87 -19.96 -14.99
N LYS A 432 -36.81 -20.82 -14.58
CA LYS A 432 -37.25 -20.89 -13.18
C LYS A 432 -36.17 -21.39 -12.23
N ARG A 433 -35.32 -22.33 -12.66
CA ARG A 433 -34.13 -22.74 -11.89
C ARG A 433 -33.08 -21.64 -11.78
N ARG A 434 -32.85 -20.85 -12.84
CA ARG A 434 -31.98 -19.66 -12.83
C ARG A 434 -32.50 -18.56 -11.91
N LEU A 435 -33.80 -18.28 -11.91
CA LEU A 435 -34.39 -17.22 -11.09
C LEU A 435 -34.33 -17.53 -9.58
N TYR A 436 -34.32 -18.81 -9.19
CA TYR A 436 -34.13 -19.23 -7.79
C TYR A 436 -32.66 -19.23 -7.32
N THR A 437 -31.69 -19.22 -8.25
CA THR A 437 -30.25 -19.25 -7.93
C THR A 437 -29.62 -17.86 -7.74
N GLU A 438 -30.29 -16.79 -8.17
CA GLU A 438 -29.67 -15.44 -8.24
C GLU A 438 -29.51 -14.69 -6.91
N GLN A 439 -30.00 -15.21 -5.77
CA GLN A 439 -29.86 -14.49 -4.48
C GLN A 439 -28.54 -14.74 -3.75
N HIS A 440 -27.79 -15.81 -4.05
CA HIS A 440 -26.53 -16.14 -3.36
C HIS A 440 -25.53 -16.90 -4.27
N VAL A 441 -25.49 -16.57 -5.56
CA VAL A 441 -24.54 -17.16 -6.53
C VAL A 441 -23.45 -16.16 -6.87
N VAL A 442 -22.20 -16.57 -6.65
CA VAL A 442 -21.04 -15.85 -7.17
C VAL A 442 -20.51 -16.58 -8.39
N ARG A 443 -20.39 -15.84 -9.50
CA ARG A 443 -19.67 -16.27 -10.70
C ARG A 443 -18.29 -15.61 -10.71
N SER A 444 -17.23 -16.39 -10.58
CA SER A 444 -15.85 -15.89 -10.67
C SER A 444 -15.27 -16.21 -12.04
N THR A 445 -14.62 -15.23 -12.68
CA THR A 445 -13.91 -15.42 -13.95
C THR A 445 -12.42 -15.67 -13.70
N GLY A 446 -11.91 -16.79 -14.19
CA GLY A 446 -10.49 -17.10 -14.35
C GLY A 446 -9.77 -17.74 -13.15
N THR A 447 -10.08 -17.35 -11.91
CA THR A 447 -9.47 -17.89 -10.68
C THR A 447 -10.45 -17.85 -9.50
N PHE A 448 -10.31 -18.77 -8.53
CA PHE A 448 -11.09 -18.72 -7.27
C PHE A 448 -10.80 -17.41 -6.52
N ASP A 449 -11.83 -16.58 -6.34
CA ASP A 449 -11.75 -15.30 -5.61
C ASP A 449 -11.76 -15.58 -4.10
N PHE A 450 -10.67 -15.25 -3.39
CA PHE A 450 -10.58 -15.56 -1.96
C PHE A 450 -11.57 -14.76 -1.11
N ARG A 451 -12.17 -13.68 -1.64
CA ARG A 451 -13.24 -12.95 -0.95
C ARG A 451 -14.50 -13.80 -0.78
N LEU A 452 -14.65 -14.88 -1.56
CA LEU A 452 -15.67 -15.91 -1.33
C LEU A 452 -15.58 -16.49 0.08
N ILE A 453 -14.37 -16.58 0.67
CA ILE A 453 -14.17 -17.10 2.03
C ILE A 453 -14.82 -16.19 3.08
N GLN A 454 -14.97 -14.89 2.80
CA GLN A 454 -15.71 -13.98 3.69
C GLN A 454 -17.22 -14.25 3.70
N LEU A 455 -17.71 -15.03 2.73
CA LEU A 455 -19.08 -15.52 2.64
C LEU A 455 -19.20 -16.98 3.14
N ASN A 456 -18.20 -17.50 3.85
CA ASN A 456 -18.18 -18.88 4.37
C ASN A 456 -19.45 -19.28 5.13
N ASP A 457 -20.10 -18.33 5.78
CA ASP A 457 -21.27 -18.53 6.63
C ASP A 457 -22.61 -18.32 5.88
N CYS A 458 -22.59 -17.95 4.60
CA CYS A 458 -23.82 -17.65 3.84
C CYS A 458 -23.83 -18.11 2.37
N LEU A 459 -22.67 -18.48 1.81
CA LEU A 459 -22.56 -18.89 0.41
C LEU A 459 -23.03 -20.33 0.23
N LEU A 460 -24.22 -20.50 -0.35
CA LEU A 460 -24.83 -21.80 -0.60
C LEU A 460 -24.50 -22.39 -1.98
N HIS A 461 -24.27 -21.53 -2.98
CA HIS A 461 -24.08 -21.93 -4.37
C HIS A 461 -22.90 -21.18 -4.99
N LEU A 462 -21.97 -21.91 -5.58
CA LEU A 462 -20.77 -21.36 -6.22
C LEU A 462 -20.65 -21.91 -7.64
N ASP A 463 -20.62 -21.00 -8.61
CA ASP A 463 -20.49 -21.32 -10.03
C ASP A 463 -19.14 -20.80 -10.56
N LEU A 464 -18.23 -21.73 -10.81
CA LEU A 464 -16.90 -21.50 -11.39
C LEU A 464 -16.80 -22.14 -12.78
N SER A 465 -17.93 -22.46 -13.40
CA SER A 465 -17.97 -23.11 -14.71
C SER A 465 -17.42 -22.19 -15.83
N ASN A 466 -17.06 -22.79 -16.97
CA ASN A 466 -16.66 -22.06 -18.19
C ASN A 466 -15.43 -21.16 -18.00
N ASN A 467 -14.44 -21.66 -17.28
CA ASN A 467 -13.20 -20.96 -16.98
C ASN A 467 -11.97 -21.72 -17.50
N ILE A 468 -10.76 -21.23 -17.18
CA ILE A 468 -9.49 -21.86 -17.56
C ILE A 468 -8.74 -22.46 -16.35
N ILE A 469 -9.48 -22.84 -15.30
CA ILE A 469 -8.90 -23.31 -14.03
C ILE A 469 -8.20 -24.65 -14.25
N GLN A 470 -6.91 -24.72 -13.91
CA GLN A 470 -6.11 -25.95 -13.96
C GLN A 470 -6.01 -26.63 -12.60
N ASN A 471 -5.95 -25.85 -11.52
CA ASN A 471 -5.93 -26.31 -10.14
C ASN A 471 -6.93 -25.50 -9.33
N LEU A 472 -7.79 -26.18 -8.59
CA LEU A 472 -8.72 -25.52 -7.67
C LEU A 472 -7.97 -25.07 -6.42
N ASN A 473 -8.22 -23.84 -5.96
CA ASN A 473 -7.58 -23.32 -4.75
C ASN A 473 -8.03 -24.13 -3.51
N PRO A 474 -7.10 -24.65 -2.68
CA PRO A 474 -7.43 -25.38 -1.44
C PRO A 474 -8.38 -24.66 -0.49
N GLU A 475 -8.34 -23.32 -0.49
CA GLU A 475 -9.12 -22.47 0.39
C GLU A 475 -10.64 -22.54 0.16
N VAL A 476 -11.09 -23.08 -0.98
CA VAL A 476 -12.51 -23.40 -1.23
C VAL A 476 -13.09 -24.25 -0.10
N GLY A 477 -12.30 -25.13 0.50
CA GLY A 477 -12.69 -25.98 1.63
C GLY A 477 -13.16 -25.24 2.89
N ARG A 478 -12.96 -23.91 2.97
CA ARG A 478 -13.44 -23.08 4.08
C ARG A 478 -14.91 -22.67 3.98
N LEU A 479 -15.56 -22.88 2.83
CA LEU A 479 -16.96 -22.50 2.56
C LEU A 479 -17.95 -23.52 3.15
N LYS A 480 -18.07 -23.57 4.47
CA LYS A 480 -18.75 -24.66 5.18
C LYS A 480 -20.23 -24.82 4.84
N GLU A 481 -20.92 -23.73 4.50
CA GLU A 481 -22.34 -23.74 4.14
C GLU A 481 -22.60 -24.05 2.66
N LEU A 482 -21.56 -24.26 1.85
CA LEU A 482 -21.70 -24.49 0.41
C LEU A 482 -22.41 -25.81 0.12
N ARG A 483 -23.50 -25.76 -0.65
CA ARG A 483 -24.33 -26.92 -1.03
C ARG A 483 -24.17 -27.32 -2.49
N TYR A 484 -23.85 -26.35 -3.35
CA TYR A 484 -23.71 -26.56 -4.79
C TYR A 484 -22.40 -25.93 -5.29
N LEU A 485 -21.60 -26.72 -6.00
CA LEU A 485 -20.34 -26.27 -6.60
C LEU A 485 -20.26 -26.69 -8.06
N ASP A 486 -20.27 -25.72 -8.98
CA ASP A 486 -20.05 -25.96 -10.40
C ASP A 486 -18.62 -25.62 -10.81
N LEU A 487 -17.88 -26.61 -11.31
CA LEU A 487 -16.52 -26.52 -11.83
C LEU A 487 -16.46 -26.98 -13.29
N SER A 488 -17.61 -27.08 -13.96
CA SER A 488 -17.68 -27.64 -15.31
C SER A 488 -17.01 -26.77 -16.37
N ASN A 489 -16.62 -27.37 -17.48
CA ASN A 489 -15.95 -26.70 -18.60
C ASN A 489 -14.71 -25.89 -18.16
N ASN A 490 -13.76 -26.59 -17.53
CA ASN A 490 -12.48 -26.07 -17.04
C ASN A 490 -11.31 -26.94 -17.55
N ARG A 491 -10.11 -26.79 -16.96
CA ARG A 491 -8.92 -27.58 -17.30
C ARG A 491 -8.41 -28.40 -16.11
N LEU A 492 -9.28 -28.74 -15.15
CA LEU A 492 -8.93 -29.46 -13.92
C LEU A 492 -8.58 -30.92 -14.20
N SER A 493 -7.59 -31.43 -13.48
CA SER A 493 -7.22 -32.86 -13.49
C SER A 493 -7.31 -33.54 -12.12
N ASP A 494 -7.34 -32.76 -11.02
CA ASP A 494 -7.54 -33.25 -9.65
C ASP A 494 -8.20 -32.16 -8.78
N LEU A 495 -8.63 -32.51 -7.56
CA LEU A 495 -9.17 -31.60 -6.55
C LEU A 495 -8.31 -31.60 -5.27
N PRO A 496 -8.20 -30.46 -4.56
CA PRO A 496 -7.44 -30.36 -3.32
C PRO A 496 -8.07 -31.17 -2.18
N ASN A 497 -7.25 -31.70 -1.26
CA ASN A 497 -7.72 -32.50 -0.12
C ASN A 497 -8.49 -31.66 0.90
N GLU A 498 -8.26 -30.36 0.93
CA GLU A 498 -8.92 -29.38 1.78
C GLU A 498 -10.42 -29.27 1.48
N LEU A 499 -10.85 -29.72 0.29
CA LEU A 499 -12.27 -29.76 -0.11
C LEU A 499 -13.13 -30.62 0.83
N LYS A 500 -12.53 -31.53 1.61
CA LYS A 500 -13.20 -32.28 2.68
C LYS A 500 -13.87 -31.40 3.74
N GLY A 501 -13.47 -30.12 3.85
CA GLY A 501 -14.06 -29.15 4.76
C GLY A 501 -15.47 -28.68 4.36
N LEU A 502 -15.94 -29.00 3.15
CA LEU A 502 -17.28 -28.67 2.66
C LEU A 502 -18.34 -29.64 3.21
N GLU A 503 -18.63 -29.54 4.51
CA GLU A 503 -19.50 -30.50 5.21
C GLU A 503 -20.96 -30.52 4.74
N GLN A 504 -21.43 -29.45 4.09
CA GLN A 504 -22.80 -29.32 3.58
C GLN A 504 -22.91 -29.51 2.05
N LEU A 505 -21.83 -29.88 1.36
CA LEU A 505 -21.86 -29.98 -0.10
C LEU A 505 -22.72 -31.17 -0.54
N GLN A 506 -23.74 -30.88 -1.36
CA GLN A 506 -24.71 -31.84 -1.87
C GLN A 506 -24.49 -32.14 -3.34
N VAL A 507 -24.12 -31.13 -4.12
CA VAL A 507 -23.98 -31.27 -5.59
C VAL A 507 -22.63 -30.72 -6.02
N ILE A 508 -21.90 -31.51 -6.80
CA ILE A 508 -20.69 -31.08 -7.48
C ILE A 508 -20.74 -31.39 -8.97
N ASN A 509 -20.50 -30.37 -9.79
CA ASN A 509 -20.41 -30.50 -11.24
C ASN A 509 -18.96 -30.37 -11.72
N LEU A 510 -18.40 -31.47 -12.19
CA LEU A 510 -17.04 -31.64 -12.72
C LEU A 510 -17.04 -31.88 -14.23
N ALA A 511 -18.17 -31.70 -14.91
CA ALA A 511 -18.31 -32.03 -16.33
C ALA A 511 -17.30 -31.28 -17.22
N MET A 512 -16.93 -31.84 -18.38
CA MET A 512 -16.06 -31.18 -19.36
C MET A 512 -14.71 -30.71 -18.76
N ASN A 513 -13.98 -31.62 -18.13
CA ASN A 513 -12.66 -31.37 -17.55
C ASN A 513 -11.65 -32.43 -18.03
N LYS A 514 -10.50 -32.58 -17.33
CA LYS A 514 -9.42 -33.52 -17.67
C LYS A 514 -9.21 -34.58 -16.59
N PHE A 515 -10.23 -34.94 -15.83
CA PHE A 515 -10.11 -35.95 -14.78
C PHE A 515 -9.90 -37.35 -15.38
N GLN A 516 -8.84 -38.05 -14.96
CA GLN A 516 -8.56 -39.45 -15.33
C GLN A 516 -9.16 -40.46 -14.34
N ARG A 517 -9.44 -40.00 -13.12
CA ARG A 517 -10.10 -40.74 -12.05
C ARG A 517 -10.99 -39.77 -11.27
N LEU A 518 -11.98 -40.27 -10.56
CA LEU A 518 -12.73 -39.44 -9.62
C LEU A 518 -11.79 -39.03 -8.46
N PRO A 519 -11.72 -37.74 -8.10
CA PRO A 519 -10.86 -37.27 -7.01
C PRO A 519 -11.21 -37.95 -5.68
N ILE A 520 -10.20 -38.40 -4.95
CA ILE A 520 -10.36 -39.20 -3.72
C ILE A 520 -11.14 -38.43 -2.65
N VAL A 521 -10.95 -37.11 -2.59
CA VAL A 521 -11.62 -36.21 -1.64
C VAL A 521 -13.15 -36.28 -1.73
N LEU A 522 -13.72 -36.62 -2.90
CA LEU A 522 -15.18 -36.75 -3.06
C LEU A 522 -15.76 -37.87 -2.18
N TYR A 523 -14.98 -38.94 -1.93
CA TYR A 523 -15.39 -40.07 -1.11
C TYR A 523 -15.40 -39.76 0.39
N GLU A 524 -14.88 -38.58 0.80
CA GLU A 524 -14.85 -38.12 2.18
C GLU A 524 -15.97 -37.12 2.51
N LEU A 525 -16.72 -36.65 1.50
CA LEU A 525 -17.81 -35.68 1.67
C LEU A 525 -19.06 -36.35 2.24
N LYS A 526 -19.44 -35.96 3.46
CA LYS A 526 -20.50 -36.62 4.24
C LYS A 526 -21.92 -36.43 3.70
N GLN A 527 -22.17 -35.37 2.92
CA GLN A 527 -23.50 -35.00 2.44
C GLN A 527 -23.64 -35.02 0.91
N ILE A 528 -22.62 -35.48 0.18
CA ILE A 528 -22.65 -35.45 -1.27
C ILE A 528 -23.73 -36.40 -1.81
N GLN A 529 -24.60 -35.86 -2.67
CA GLN A 529 -25.72 -36.56 -3.29
C GLN A 529 -25.49 -36.70 -4.79
N ASP A 530 -25.05 -35.63 -5.45
CA ASP A 530 -24.98 -35.59 -6.91
C ASP A 530 -23.55 -35.30 -7.37
N ILE A 531 -22.99 -36.23 -8.14
CA ILE A 531 -21.67 -36.10 -8.78
C ILE A 531 -21.87 -36.13 -10.28
N LEU A 532 -21.64 -34.98 -10.93
CA LEU A 532 -21.69 -34.86 -12.38
C LEU A 532 -20.27 -34.80 -12.96
N ALA A 533 -19.78 -35.89 -13.51
CA ALA A 533 -18.43 -36.05 -14.05
C ALA A 533 -18.43 -36.49 -15.53
N ASN A 534 -19.46 -36.09 -16.29
CA ASN A 534 -19.54 -36.37 -17.72
C ASN A 534 -18.47 -35.66 -18.54
N ASP A 535 -18.18 -36.17 -19.73
CA ASP A 535 -17.25 -35.56 -20.69
C ASP A 535 -15.85 -35.32 -20.09
N ASN A 536 -15.30 -36.34 -19.45
CA ASN A 536 -13.98 -36.35 -18.84
C ASN A 536 -13.12 -37.48 -19.45
N GLN A 537 -12.01 -37.83 -18.82
CA GLN A 537 -11.08 -38.88 -19.27
C GLN A 537 -11.03 -40.06 -18.29
N LEU A 538 -12.10 -40.30 -17.51
CA LEU A 538 -12.12 -41.30 -16.45
C LEU A 538 -11.86 -42.70 -17.01
N THR A 539 -10.87 -43.42 -16.48
CA THR A 539 -10.51 -44.78 -16.94
C THR A 539 -11.09 -45.88 -16.05
N GLU A 540 -11.30 -45.57 -14.77
CA GLU A 540 -11.79 -46.50 -13.75
C GLU A 540 -12.61 -45.77 -12.68
N LEU A 541 -13.31 -46.53 -11.85
CA LEU A 541 -14.04 -46.06 -10.69
C LEU A 541 -13.58 -46.84 -9.46
N ASP A 542 -13.28 -46.15 -8.36
CA ASP A 542 -12.93 -46.79 -7.10
C ASP A 542 -14.19 -47.36 -6.42
N ALA A 543 -14.28 -48.69 -6.41
CA ALA A 543 -15.38 -49.43 -5.79
C ALA A 543 -15.49 -49.17 -4.28
N ASN A 544 -14.36 -49.12 -3.57
CA ASN A 544 -14.34 -48.90 -2.13
C ASN A 544 -14.71 -47.46 -1.78
N GLY A 545 -14.25 -46.50 -2.60
CA GLY A 545 -14.64 -45.09 -2.50
C GLY A 545 -16.15 -44.90 -2.67
N LEU A 546 -16.75 -45.49 -3.70
CA LEU A 546 -18.19 -45.38 -3.97
C LEU A 546 -19.05 -46.02 -2.87
N LEU A 547 -18.59 -47.10 -2.24
CA LEU A 547 -19.28 -47.71 -1.10
C LEU A 547 -19.40 -46.77 0.10
N LYS A 548 -18.41 -45.89 0.32
CA LYS A 548 -18.49 -44.87 1.37
C LYS A 548 -19.63 -43.88 1.15
N LEU A 549 -20.02 -43.67 -0.11
CA LEU A 549 -21.12 -42.78 -0.52
C LEU A 549 -22.47 -43.51 -0.67
N SER A 550 -22.53 -44.81 -0.34
CA SER A 550 -23.70 -45.66 -0.61
C SER A 550 -25.01 -45.18 0.04
N SER A 551 -24.93 -44.47 1.16
CA SER A 551 -26.06 -43.93 1.91
C SER A 551 -26.49 -42.52 1.48
N THR A 552 -25.72 -41.82 0.64
CA THR A 552 -25.96 -40.41 0.28
C THR A 552 -26.09 -40.19 -1.22
N LEU A 553 -25.32 -40.90 -2.04
CA LEU A 553 -25.23 -40.69 -3.49
C LEU A 553 -26.57 -41.01 -4.18
N CYS A 554 -27.17 -39.99 -4.78
CA CYS A 554 -28.44 -40.02 -5.50
C CYS A 554 -28.26 -40.00 -7.01
N ILE A 555 -27.34 -39.17 -7.52
CA ILE A 555 -27.06 -39.02 -8.95
C ILE A 555 -25.57 -39.21 -9.22
N LEU A 556 -25.24 -40.11 -10.13
CA LEU A 556 -23.89 -40.27 -10.66
C LEU A 556 -23.94 -40.16 -12.18
N ASN A 557 -23.42 -39.06 -12.72
CA ASN A 557 -23.28 -38.89 -14.16
C ASN A 557 -21.81 -39.06 -14.55
N ILE A 558 -21.49 -40.13 -15.26
CA ILE A 558 -20.16 -40.50 -15.74
C ILE A 558 -20.18 -40.73 -17.26
N ARG A 559 -21.14 -40.10 -17.95
CA ARG A 559 -21.31 -40.18 -19.40
C ARG A 559 -20.05 -39.72 -20.14
N ASN A 560 -19.80 -40.27 -21.33
CA ASN A 560 -18.72 -39.83 -22.23
C ASN A 560 -17.35 -39.80 -21.52
N ASN A 561 -16.92 -40.97 -21.04
CA ASN A 561 -15.64 -41.18 -20.39
C ASN A 561 -14.97 -42.43 -20.98
N ASN A 562 -13.83 -42.86 -20.43
CA ASN A 562 -13.06 -44.02 -20.93
C ASN A 562 -13.14 -45.24 -19.97
N ILE A 563 -14.21 -45.36 -19.18
CA ILE A 563 -14.30 -46.36 -18.11
C ILE A 563 -14.38 -47.76 -18.72
N GLN A 564 -13.48 -48.65 -18.29
CA GLN A 564 -13.36 -50.01 -18.87
C GLN A 564 -14.29 -51.05 -18.24
N LYS A 565 -14.67 -50.86 -16.97
CA LYS A 565 -15.58 -51.73 -16.22
C LYS A 565 -16.35 -50.91 -15.19
N LEU A 566 -17.65 -51.14 -15.09
CA LEU A 566 -18.45 -50.61 -13.98
C LEU A 566 -18.26 -51.49 -12.73
N PRO A 567 -17.99 -50.92 -11.55
CA PRO A 567 -17.89 -51.68 -10.31
C PRO A 567 -19.27 -52.20 -9.91
N ASN A 568 -19.34 -53.48 -9.53
CA ASN A 568 -20.59 -54.12 -9.15
C ASN A 568 -21.15 -53.52 -7.83
N GLU A 569 -20.27 -52.97 -7.01
CA GLU A 569 -20.53 -52.30 -5.74
C GLU A 569 -21.51 -51.12 -5.87
N LEU A 570 -21.66 -50.51 -7.06
CA LEU A 570 -22.68 -49.50 -7.32
C LEU A 570 -24.10 -50.01 -7.03
N SER A 571 -24.35 -51.31 -7.14
CA SER A 571 -25.65 -51.90 -6.80
C SER A 571 -25.99 -51.82 -5.31
N LYS A 572 -25.00 -51.53 -4.46
CA LYS A 572 -25.15 -51.36 -3.00
C LYS A 572 -25.42 -49.90 -2.60
N CYS A 573 -25.33 -48.94 -3.53
CA CYS A 573 -25.71 -47.54 -3.30
C CYS A 573 -27.25 -47.43 -3.22
N GLN A 574 -27.78 -47.44 -1.99
CA GLN A 574 -29.22 -47.53 -1.74
C GLN A 574 -30.01 -46.31 -2.22
N MET A 575 -29.35 -45.15 -2.23
CA MET A 575 -29.97 -43.88 -2.61
C MET A 575 -29.83 -43.55 -4.10
N LEU A 576 -29.09 -44.36 -4.88
CA LEU A 576 -28.78 -44.04 -6.28
C LEU A 576 -30.02 -44.17 -7.16
N LYS A 577 -30.56 -43.03 -7.58
CA LYS A 577 -31.74 -42.90 -8.43
C LYS A 577 -31.40 -42.75 -9.90
N SER A 578 -30.27 -42.11 -10.19
CA SER A 578 -29.80 -41.85 -11.54
C SER A 578 -28.34 -42.22 -11.71
N LEU A 579 -28.07 -43.05 -12.71
CA LEU A 579 -26.74 -43.44 -13.17
C LEU A 579 -26.73 -43.29 -14.69
N ASP A 580 -26.06 -42.26 -15.19
CA ASP A 580 -25.76 -42.11 -16.62
C ASP A 580 -24.31 -42.53 -16.85
N CYS A 581 -24.13 -43.64 -17.57
CA CYS A 581 -22.84 -44.21 -17.92
C CYS A 581 -22.68 -44.43 -19.42
N VAL A 582 -23.53 -43.80 -20.24
CA VAL A 582 -23.48 -43.91 -21.70
C VAL A 582 -22.17 -43.34 -22.25
N GLY A 583 -21.65 -43.92 -23.34
CA GLY A 583 -20.45 -43.37 -24.01
C GLY A 583 -19.13 -43.74 -23.32
N ASN A 584 -19.09 -44.87 -22.62
CA ASN A 584 -17.87 -45.42 -22.01
C ASN A 584 -17.36 -46.66 -22.77
N SER A 585 -16.15 -47.12 -22.41
CA SER A 585 -15.43 -48.20 -23.10
C SER A 585 -15.78 -49.62 -22.62
N PHE A 586 -16.61 -49.76 -21.57
CA PHE A 586 -17.02 -51.07 -21.06
C PHE A 586 -17.99 -51.78 -22.01
N LYS A 587 -17.84 -53.11 -22.13
CA LYS A 587 -18.73 -53.94 -22.98
C LYS A 587 -19.98 -54.43 -22.24
N LEU A 588 -19.90 -54.49 -20.92
CA LEU A 588 -20.93 -54.97 -20.01
C LEU A 588 -21.11 -53.94 -18.88
N PRO A 589 -22.36 -53.57 -18.51
CA PRO A 589 -23.65 -53.99 -19.07
C PRO A 589 -23.80 -53.64 -20.55
N ARG A 590 -24.55 -54.47 -21.31
CA ARG A 590 -24.76 -54.23 -22.75
C ARG A 590 -25.50 -52.90 -22.97
N PRO A 591 -25.31 -52.20 -24.11
CA PRO A 591 -26.01 -50.94 -24.41
C PRO A 591 -27.54 -51.02 -24.28
N ALA A 592 -28.15 -52.17 -24.62
CA ALA A 592 -29.58 -52.41 -24.45
C ALA A 592 -30.03 -52.41 -22.97
N THR A 593 -29.17 -52.85 -22.05
CA THR A 593 -29.43 -52.77 -20.59
C THR A 593 -29.29 -51.33 -20.11
N ILE A 594 -28.29 -50.60 -20.60
CA ILE A 594 -28.09 -49.18 -20.25
C ILE A 594 -29.29 -48.34 -20.71
N ALA A 595 -29.81 -48.60 -21.91
CA ALA A 595 -30.96 -47.89 -22.48
C ALA A 595 -32.27 -48.09 -21.70
N LYS A 596 -32.39 -49.17 -20.91
CA LYS A 596 -33.54 -49.39 -20.02
C LYS A 596 -33.51 -48.51 -18.76
N GLY A 597 -32.42 -47.76 -18.55
CA GLY A 597 -32.27 -46.82 -17.45
C GLY A 597 -31.63 -47.42 -16.20
N THR A 598 -31.48 -46.59 -15.17
CA THR A 598 -30.68 -46.85 -13.97
C THR A 598 -31.06 -48.12 -13.22
N GLN A 599 -32.36 -48.42 -13.06
CA GLN A 599 -32.81 -49.63 -12.36
C GLN A 599 -32.31 -50.93 -13.02
N ALA A 600 -32.38 -51.00 -14.35
CA ALA A 600 -31.90 -52.18 -15.09
C ALA A 600 -30.37 -52.35 -15.00
N ILE A 601 -29.64 -51.23 -14.94
CA ILE A 601 -28.19 -51.24 -14.73
C ILE A 601 -27.86 -51.76 -13.33
N LEU A 602 -28.53 -51.26 -12.30
CA LEU A 602 -28.29 -51.66 -10.91
C LEU A 602 -28.69 -53.12 -10.64
N GLU A 603 -29.77 -53.60 -11.25
CA GLU A 603 -30.18 -55.00 -11.18
C GLU A 603 -29.15 -55.92 -11.85
N TYR A 604 -28.63 -55.53 -13.02
CA TYR A 604 -27.55 -56.26 -13.69
C TYR A 604 -26.31 -56.36 -12.79
N LEU A 605 -25.87 -55.24 -12.22
CA LEU A 605 -24.69 -55.21 -11.33
C LEU A 605 -24.92 -56.04 -10.07
N ARG A 606 -26.14 -56.06 -9.52
CA ARG A 606 -26.52 -56.88 -8.36
C ARG A 606 -26.41 -58.37 -8.65
N ASN A 607 -26.87 -58.80 -9.82
CA ASN A 607 -26.82 -60.22 -10.21
C ASN A 607 -25.37 -60.71 -10.39
N GLN A 608 -24.44 -59.82 -10.76
CA GLN A 608 -23.01 -60.12 -10.89
C GLN A 608 -22.25 -60.16 -9.55
N LEU A 609 -22.91 -59.91 -8.41
CA LEU A 609 -22.35 -60.10 -7.06
C LEU A 609 -22.78 -61.44 -6.43
N ILE A 610 -23.78 -62.09 -7.01
CA ILE A 610 -24.42 -63.31 -6.47
C ILE A 610 -23.82 -64.58 -7.14
N GLU A 611 -23.17 -64.42 -8.30
CA GLU A 611 -22.24 -65.37 -8.91
C GLU A 611 -20.81 -65.16 -8.37
#